data_AF-A0A4C1ZIU3-F1
#
_entry.id   AF-A0A4C1ZIU3-F1
#
_cell.length_a   1.000
_cell.length_b   1.000
_cell.length_c   1.000
_cell.angle_alpha   90.00
_cell.angle_beta   90.00
_cell.angle_gamma   90.00
#
_symmetry.space_group_name_H-M   'P 1'
#
loop_
_entity.id
_entity.type
_entity.pdbx_description
1 polymer ?
#
loop_
_entity_poly.entity_id
_entity_poly.type
_entity_poly.pdbx_seq_one_letter_code
_entity_poly.pdbx_strand_id
1 'polypeptide(L)'
;MRPTVRTVVKSCLRYRIRPATSCEPPTGNLPAARLTHHQRPFTYVGLDCFGPYNVTIGRQHQKRYVALFTCLTSRAVHLEVAGRLSAGSAILAIRRKMALRGAPVEIWSDKGTNFYGAYAELKKNAREAAAQEASARAIA
;
A
#
# COMPACT_ATOMS: atom_id res chain seq x y z
N MET A 1 12.64 46.13 20.13
CA MET A 1 13.48 45.00 20.61
C MET A 1 12.92 43.63 20.22
N ARG A 2 11.67 43.27 20.58
CA ARG A 2 11.04 41.97 20.23
C ARG A 2 10.98 41.61 18.72
N PRO A 3 10.74 42.56 17.78
CA PRO A 3 10.68 42.24 16.35
C PRO A 3 12.06 41.84 15.79
N THR A 4 13.10 42.58 16.16
CA THR A 4 14.49 42.35 15.73
C THR A 4 14.99 40.99 16.18
N VAL A 5 14.73 40.60 17.43
CA VAL A 5 15.10 39.26 17.95
C VAL A 5 14.38 38.16 17.17
N ARG A 6 13.08 38.32 16.86
CA ARG A 6 12.35 37.35 16.02
C ARG A 6 12.96 37.22 14.62
N THR A 7 13.39 38.31 14.01
CA THR A 7 14.06 38.28 12.69
C THR A 7 15.37 37.52 12.75
N VAL A 8 16.22 37.78 13.75
CA VAL A 8 17.52 37.10 13.93
C VAL A 8 17.34 35.61 14.24
N VAL A 9 16.35 35.26 15.08
CA VAL A 9 16.05 33.86 15.39
C VAL A 9 15.54 33.12 14.14
N LYS A 10 14.68 33.76 13.33
CA LYS A 10 14.19 33.18 12.07
C LYS A 10 15.27 33.05 10.99
N SER A 11 16.26 33.95 10.96
CA SER A 11 17.38 33.87 10.01
C SER A 11 18.45 32.87 10.45
N CYS A 12 18.47 32.48 11.73
CA CYS A 12 19.39 31.48 12.25
C CYS A 12 19.11 30.09 11.65
N LEU A 13 20.09 29.54 10.93
CA LEU A 13 20.01 28.22 10.31
C LEU A 13 19.75 27.10 11.34
N ARG A 14 20.40 27.17 12.52
CA ARG A 14 20.24 26.16 13.58
C ARG A 14 18.79 26.12 14.09
N TYR A 15 18.18 27.29 14.30
CA TYR A 15 16.79 27.39 14.73
C TYR A 15 15.81 26.90 13.66
N ARG A 16 16.09 27.19 12.38
CA ARG A 16 15.23 26.78 11.25
C ARG A 16 15.26 25.27 10.99
N ILE A 17 16.41 24.62 11.17
CA ILE A 17 16.55 23.16 10.98
C ILE A 17 16.09 22.40 12.23
N ARG A 18 16.33 22.95 13.43
CA ARG A 18 16.02 22.31 14.72
C ARG A 18 15.23 23.26 15.62
N PRO A 19 13.98 23.59 15.27
CA PRO A 19 13.15 24.38 16.15
C PRO A 19 12.89 23.59 17.44
N ALA A 20 12.95 24.27 18.59
CA ALA A 20 12.69 23.64 19.89
C ALA A 20 11.22 23.18 20.04
N THR A 21 10.32 23.72 19.23
CA THR A 21 8.90 23.36 19.19
C THR A 21 8.58 22.85 17.78
N SER A 22 8.10 21.62 17.69
CA SER A 22 7.56 21.08 16.44
C SER A 22 6.27 21.83 16.09
N CYS A 23 6.19 22.37 14.88
CA CYS A 23 4.93 22.85 14.34
C CYS A 23 4.08 21.63 13.97
N GLU A 24 2.91 21.47 14.58
CA GLU A 24 2.00 20.40 14.19
C GLU A 24 1.52 20.66 12.75
N PRO A 25 1.69 19.71 11.83
CA PRO A 25 1.19 19.88 10.48
C PRO A 25 -0.35 19.98 10.53
N PRO A 26 -0.97 20.86 9.73
CA PRO A 26 -2.43 20.90 9.65
C PRO A 26 -2.96 19.52 9.24
N THR A 27 -4.00 19.06 9.92
CA THR A 27 -4.63 17.78 9.59
C THR A 27 -5.39 17.95 8.27
N GLY A 28 -4.94 17.25 7.23
CA GLY A 28 -5.63 17.23 5.94
C GLY A 28 -6.93 16.41 6.01
N ASN A 29 -7.81 16.64 5.03
CA ASN A 29 -9.02 15.84 4.88
C ASN A 29 -8.67 14.37 4.64
N LEU A 30 -9.48 13.48 5.21
CA LEU A 30 -9.36 12.05 4.96
C LEU A 30 -9.74 11.74 3.50
N PRO A 31 -9.08 10.76 2.86
CA PRO A 31 -9.40 10.36 1.50
C PRO A 31 -10.81 9.77 1.42
N ALA A 32 -11.51 10.00 0.31
CA ALA A 32 -12.86 9.51 0.08
C ALA A 32 -12.98 8.00 0.31
N ALA A 33 -11.97 7.22 -0.11
CA ALA A 33 -11.89 5.77 0.10
C ALA A 33 -12.01 5.31 1.57
N ARG A 34 -11.76 6.21 2.55
CA ARG A 34 -11.95 5.95 3.99
C ARG A 34 -13.31 6.40 4.52
N LEU A 35 -14.05 7.20 3.74
CA LEU A 35 -15.32 7.82 4.13
C LEU A 35 -16.52 7.19 3.40
N THR A 36 -16.29 6.40 2.36
CA THR A 36 -17.36 5.76 1.58
C THR A 36 -18.16 4.80 2.46
N HIS A 37 -19.46 5.05 2.57
CA HIS A 37 -20.43 4.25 3.32
C HIS A 37 -21.20 3.31 2.39
N HIS A 38 -21.90 2.31 2.96
CA HIS A 38 -22.68 1.29 2.24
C HIS A 38 -21.90 0.48 1.18
N GLN A 39 -20.58 0.37 1.34
CA GLN A 39 -19.73 -0.48 0.52
C GLN A 39 -19.43 -1.78 1.25
N ARG A 40 -19.31 -2.88 0.50
CA ARG A 40 -18.90 -4.16 1.09
C ARG A 40 -17.50 -4.05 1.74
N PRO A 41 -17.21 -4.82 2.80
CA PRO A 41 -15.87 -4.88 3.36
C PRO A 41 -14.83 -5.22 2.28
N PHE A 42 -13.64 -4.62 2.36
CA PHE A 42 -12.55 -4.78 1.40
C PHE A 42 -12.82 -4.27 -0.03
N THR A 43 -13.77 -3.34 -0.22
CA THR A 43 -13.91 -2.56 -1.46
C THR A 43 -12.70 -1.65 -1.68
N TYR A 44 -12.31 -0.89 -0.66
CA TYR A 44 -11.11 -0.06 -0.64
C TYR A 44 -10.11 -0.65 0.35
N VAL A 45 -8.91 -0.95 -0.13
CA VAL A 45 -7.95 -1.74 0.65
C VAL A 45 -6.61 -1.03 0.74
N GLY A 46 -6.07 -0.87 1.95
CA GLY A 46 -4.66 -0.59 2.17
C GLY A 46 -3.86 -1.88 2.12
N LEU A 47 -2.74 -1.89 1.40
CA LEU A 47 -1.82 -3.00 1.28
C LEU A 47 -0.47 -2.59 1.85
N ASP A 48 -0.02 -3.35 2.85
CA ASP A 48 1.29 -3.20 3.46
C ASP A 48 1.97 -4.57 3.59
N CYS A 49 3.27 -4.61 3.87
CA CYS A 49 4.02 -5.84 4.07
C CYS A 49 4.88 -5.73 5.32
N PHE A 50 4.75 -6.69 6.23
CA PHE A 50 5.57 -6.74 7.44
C PHE A 50 6.30 -8.07 7.61
N GLY A 51 7.41 -8.02 8.35
CA GLY A 51 8.38 -9.11 8.48
C GLY A 51 9.83 -8.57 8.51
N PRO A 52 10.86 -9.42 8.36
CA PRO A 52 10.80 -10.86 8.09
C PRO A 52 10.57 -11.69 9.37
N TYR A 53 9.72 -12.72 9.24
CA TYR A 53 9.60 -13.79 10.25
C TYR A 53 10.44 -14.99 9.83
N ASN A 54 11.22 -15.53 10.75
CA ASN A 54 11.92 -16.78 10.55
C ASN A 54 10.95 -17.92 10.90
N VAL A 55 10.57 -18.70 9.90
CA VAL A 55 9.71 -19.87 10.08
C VAL A 55 10.48 -21.14 9.75
N THR A 56 10.17 -22.21 10.46
CA THR A 56 10.73 -23.54 10.21
C THR A 56 9.75 -24.30 9.31
N ILE A 57 10.20 -24.69 8.13
CA ILE A 57 9.44 -25.52 7.19
C ILE A 57 10.23 -26.81 7.00
N GLY A 58 9.76 -27.89 7.63
CA GLY A 58 10.51 -29.14 7.70
C GLY A 58 11.84 -28.96 8.44
N ARG A 59 12.95 -29.27 7.77
CA ARG A 59 14.32 -29.11 8.31
C ARG A 59 14.97 -27.78 7.95
N GLN A 60 14.25 -26.86 7.29
CA GLN A 60 14.80 -25.62 6.75
C GLN A 60 14.21 -24.41 7.45
N HIS A 61 15.07 -23.43 7.76
CA HIS A 61 14.65 -22.12 8.24
C HIS A 61 14.54 -21.15 7.06
N GLN A 62 13.38 -20.53 6.90
CA GLN A 62 13.10 -19.61 5.81
C GLN A 62 12.52 -18.31 6.32
N LYS A 63 12.90 -17.20 5.66
CA LYS A 63 12.24 -15.91 5.87
C LYS A 63 10.88 -15.91 5.17
N ARG A 64 9.88 -15.42 5.88
CA ARG A 64 8.54 -15.14 5.35
C ARG A 64 8.12 -13.73 5.69
N TYR A 65 7.28 -13.18 4.84
CA TYR A 65 6.66 -11.88 5.01
C TYR A 65 5.14 -12.08 5.07
N VAL A 66 4.43 -11.08 5.57
CA VAL A 66 2.98 -11.09 5.62
C VAL A 66 2.47 -9.85 4.90
N ALA A 67 1.68 -10.07 3.85
CA ALA A 67 0.93 -9.02 3.19
C ALA A 67 -0.32 -8.70 4.02
N LEU A 68 -0.38 -7.47 4.52
CA LEU A 68 -1.44 -6.91 5.34
C LEU A 68 -2.43 -6.18 4.44
N PHE A 69 -3.64 -6.72 4.32
CA PHE A 69 -4.74 -6.06 3.63
C PHE A 69 -5.69 -5.45 4.65
N THR A 70 -5.76 -4.13 4.70
CA THR A 70 -6.63 -3.38 5.62
C THR A 70 -7.80 -2.79 4.85
N CYS A 71 -9.03 -3.00 5.31
CA CYS A 71 -10.18 -2.31 4.76
C CYS A 71 -10.14 -0.83 5.17
N LEU A 72 -10.10 0.09 4.20
CA LEU A 72 -9.95 1.52 4.48
C LEU A 72 -11.19 2.12 5.18
N THR A 73 -12.37 1.55 4.95
CA THR A 73 -13.64 2.00 5.54
C THR A 73 -13.87 1.41 6.93
N SER A 74 -13.81 0.08 7.07
CA SER A 74 -14.15 -0.62 8.33
C SER A 74 -12.97 -0.96 9.22
N ARG A 75 -11.73 -0.76 8.77
CA ARG A 75 -10.48 -1.16 9.46
C ARG A 75 -10.31 -2.67 9.68
N ALA A 76 -11.14 -3.51 9.05
CA ALA A 76 -10.97 -4.96 9.07
C ALA A 76 -9.63 -5.36 8.43
N VAL A 77 -8.99 -6.39 8.97
CA VAL A 77 -7.67 -6.85 8.53
C VAL A 77 -7.77 -8.25 7.92
N HIS A 78 -7.09 -8.46 6.79
CA HIS A 78 -6.88 -9.75 6.14
C HIS A 78 -5.39 -9.97 5.93
N LEU A 79 -4.89 -11.14 6.33
CA LEU A 79 -3.46 -11.47 6.29
C LEU A 79 -3.19 -12.55 5.27
N GLU A 80 -2.15 -12.36 4.46
CA GLU A 80 -1.68 -13.34 3.49
C GLU A 80 -0.19 -13.57 3.65
N VAL A 81 0.23 -14.83 3.70
CA VAL A 81 1.67 -15.15 3.78
C VAL A 81 2.32 -14.90 2.42
N ALA A 82 3.38 -14.10 2.39
CA ALA A 82 4.23 -13.88 1.22
C ALA A 82 5.56 -14.63 1.40
N GLY A 83 5.93 -15.41 0.39
CA GLY A 83 7.16 -16.21 0.41
C GLY A 83 8.43 -15.37 0.46
N ARG A 84 8.44 -14.24 -0.26
CA ARG A 84 9.54 -13.26 -0.35
C ARG A 84 8.97 -11.85 -0.48
N LEU A 85 9.81 -10.84 -0.28
CA LEU A 85 9.46 -9.44 -0.58
C LEU A 85 9.68 -9.15 -2.08
N SER A 86 8.91 -9.84 -2.94
CA SER A 86 9.01 -9.74 -4.40
C SER A 86 7.65 -9.44 -5.05
N ALA A 87 7.67 -8.92 -6.28
CA ALA A 87 6.46 -8.66 -7.06
C ALA A 87 5.60 -9.91 -7.25
N GLY A 88 6.19 -11.03 -7.67
CA GLY A 88 5.46 -12.29 -7.81
C GLY A 88 4.81 -12.77 -6.51
N SER A 89 5.48 -12.60 -5.36
CA SER A 89 4.88 -12.95 -4.05
C SER A 89 3.71 -12.04 -3.69
N ALA A 90 3.81 -10.74 -4.02
CA ALA A 90 2.74 -9.78 -3.81
C ALA A 90 1.53 -10.06 -4.71
N ILE A 91 1.75 -10.39 -5.99
CA ILE A 91 0.68 -10.78 -6.92
C ILE A 91 -0.07 -12.02 -6.40
N LEU A 92 0.66 -13.04 -5.95
CA LEU A 92 0.03 -14.24 -5.39
C LEU A 92 -0.78 -13.94 -4.12
N ALA A 93 -0.29 -13.05 -3.26
CA ALA A 93 -1.04 -12.60 -2.08
C ALA A 93 -2.31 -11.84 -2.47
N ILE A 94 -2.24 -10.93 -3.45
CA ILE A 94 -3.40 -10.20 -3.98
C ILE A 94 -4.43 -11.18 -4.55
N ARG A 95 -3.98 -12.16 -5.35
CA ARG A 95 -4.88 -13.19 -5.91
C ARG A 95 -5.59 -14.00 -4.83
N ARG A 96 -4.87 -14.43 -3.77
CA ARG A 96 -5.50 -15.14 -2.65
C ARG A 96 -6.50 -14.27 -1.89
N LYS A 97 -6.15 -13.02 -1.59
CA LYS A 97 -7.11 -12.05 -1.01
C LYS A 97 -8.36 -11.94 -1.87
N MET A 98 -8.21 -11.81 -3.19
CA MET A 98 -9.34 -11.65 -4.12
C MET A 98 -10.21 -12.90 -4.18
N ALA A 99 -9.61 -14.09 -4.13
CA ALA A 99 -10.35 -15.35 -4.08
C ALA A 99 -11.21 -15.49 -2.81
N LEU A 100 -10.70 -15.00 -1.67
CA LEU A 100 -11.38 -15.12 -0.37
C LEU A 100 -12.37 -13.97 -0.07
N ARG A 101 -12.07 -12.74 -0.48
CA ARG A 101 -12.82 -11.51 -0.10
C ARG A 101 -13.35 -10.73 -1.30
N GLY A 102 -13.17 -11.23 -2.52
CA GLY A 102 -13.53 -10.55 -3.75
C GLY A 102 -12.54 -9.48 -4.20
N ALA A 103 -12.68 -9.06 -5.45
CA ALA A 103 -11.85 -8.06 -6.12
C ALA A 103 -12.04 -6.65 -5.51
N PRO A 104 -11.03 -6.02 -4.91
CA PRO A 104 -11.16 -4.64 -4.46
C PRO A 104 -11.37 -3.69 -5.65
N VAL A 105 -12.04 -2.57 -5.42
CA VAL A 105 -12.14 -1.47 -6.40
C VAL A 105 -10.83 -0.70 -6.44
N GLU A 106 -10.20 -0.49 -5.29
CA GLU A 106 -8.95 0.25 -5.18
C GLU A 106 -8.03 -0.37 -4.12
N ILE A 107 -6.73 -0.42 -4.43
CA ILE A 107 -5.68 -0.83 -3.51
C ILE A 107 -4.71 0.33 -3.33
N TRP A 108 -4.51 0.74 -2.08
CA TRP A 108 -3.55 1.76 -1.66
C TRP A 108 -2.34 1.07 -1.06
N SER A 109 -1.17 1.18 -1.68
CA SER A 109 0.09 0.69 -1.11
C SER A 109 1.08 1.82 -0.94
N ASP A 110 2.15 1.57 -0.19
CA ASP A 110 3.34 2.39 -0.29
C ASP A 110 4.04 2.17 -1.65
N LYS A 111 5.14 2.90 -1.88
CA LYS A 111 5.98 2.74 -3.08
C LYS A 111 7.02 1.62 -2.91
N GLY A 112 6.69 0.57 -2.15
CA GLY A 112 7.52 -0.63 -2.05
C GLY A 112 7.79 -1.23 -3.42
N THR A 113 9.05 -1.62 -3.68
CA THR A 113 9.47 -2.14 -5.00
C THR A 113 8.73 -3.41 -5.40
N ASN A 114 8.36 -4.23 -4.41
CA ASN A 114 7.48 -5.39 -4.57
C ASN A 114 6.09 -5.00 -5.11
N PHE A 115 5.46 -3.96 -4.55
CA PHE A 115 4.12 -3.53 -4.96
C PHE A 115 4.14 -2.76 -6.27
N TYR A 116 5.14 -1.92 -6.48
CA TYR A 116 5.31 -1.21 -7.75
C TYR A 116 5.56 -2.18 -8.91
N GLY A 117 6.42 -3.19 -8.71
CA GLY A 117 6.64 -4.26 -9.67
C GLY A 117 5.36 -5.07 -9.93
N ALA A 118 4.62 -5.43 -8.87
CA ALA A 118 3.34 -6.14 -9.00
C ALA A 118 2.31 -5.33 -9.80
N TYR A 119 2.21 -4.01 -9.57
CA TYR A 119 1.33 -3.13 -10.34
C TYR A 119 1.71 -3.11 -11.83
N ALA A 120 3.00 -2.99 -12.14
CA ALA A 120 3.48 -2.98 -13.51
C ALA A 120 3.16 -4.30 -14.25
N GLU A 121 3.41 -5.44 -13.61
CA GLU A 121 3.10 -6.77 -14.15
C GLU A 121 1.59 -6.98 -14.33
N LEU A 122 0.78 -6.66 -13.31
CA LEU A 122 -0.69 -6.80 -13.39
C LEU A 122 -1.28 -5.91 -14.50
N LYS A 123 -0.78 -4.69 -14.65
CA LYS A 123 -1.23 -3.76 -15.69
C LYS A 123 -0.86 -4.25 -17.08
N LYS A 124 0.32 -4.84 -17.25
CA LYS A 124 0.74 -5.45 -18.51
C LYS A 124 -0.18 -6.62 -18.86
N ASN A 125 -0.36 -7.56 -17.94
CA ASN A 125 -1.18 -8.75 -18.15
C ASN A 125 -2.65 -8.40 -18.46
N ALA A 126 -3.21 -7.38 -17.79
CA ALA A 126 -4.58 -6.93 -18.05
C ALA A 126 -4.75 -6.36 -19.48
N ARG A 127 -3.76 -5.64 -19.99
CA ARG A 127 -3.77 -5.12 -21.37
C ARG A 127 -3.68 -6.24 -22.40
N GLU A 128 -2.81 -7.20 -22.16
CA GLU A 128 -2.64 -8.37 -23.04
C GLU A 128 -3.92 -9.21 -23.08
N ALA A 129 -4.54 -9.46 -21.93
CA ALA A 129 -5.83 -10.17 -21.87
C ALA A 129 -6.94 -9.43 -22.61
N ALA A 130 -7.05 -8.11 -22.43
CA ALA A 130 -8.04 -7.30 -23.14
C ALA A 130 -7.82 -7.32 -24.67
N ALA A 131 -6.57 -7.29 -25.13
CA ALA A 131 -6.24 -7.40 -26.54
C ALA A 131 -6.61 -8.78 -27.11
N GLN A 132 -6.37 -9.85 -26.35
CA GLN A 132 -6.76 -11.22 -26.75
C GLN A 132 -8.27 -11.38 -26.83
N GLU A 133 -9.03 -10.87 -25.86
CA GLU A 133 -10.49 -10.89 -25.87
C GLU A 133 -11.07 -10.10 -27.05
N ALA A 134 -10.48 -8.94 -27.38
CA ALA A 134 -10.89 -8.15 -28.54
C ALA A 134 -10.63 -8.91 -29.85
N SER A 135 -9.46 -9.53 -30.01
CA SER A 135 -9.14 -10.37 -31.16
C SER A 135 -10.07 -11.58 -31.29
N ALA A 136 -10.39 -12.25 -30.17
CA ALA A 136 -11.29 -13.40 -30.17
C ALA A 136 -12.73 -13.02 -30.58
N ARG A 137 -13.21 -11.83 -30.19
CA ARG A 137 -14.52 -11.30 -30.59
C ARG A 137 -14.57 -10.82 -32.04
N ALA A 138 -13.44 -10.42 -32.61
CA ALA A 138 -13.37 -10.00 -34.01
C ALA A 138 -13.36 -11.17 -35.02
N ILE A 139 -13.09 -12.39 -34.53
CA ILE A 139 -13.07 -13.63 -35.33
C ILE A 139 -14.42 -14.36 -35.27
N ALA A 140 -15.28 -14.04 -34.30
CA ALA A 140 -16.64 -14.56 -34.14
C ALA A 140 -17.67 -13.69 -34.88
#